data_AF-X1E291-F1
#
_entry.id   AF-X1E291-F1
#
_cell.length_a   1.000
_cell.length_b   1.000
_cell.length_c   1.000
_cell.angle_alpha   90.00
_cell.angle_beta   90.00
_cell.angle_gamma   90.00
#
_symmetry.space_group_name_H-M   'P 1'
#
loop_
_entity.id
_entity.type
_entity.pdbx_description
1 polymer ?
#
loop_
_entity_poly.entity_id
_entity_poly.type
_entity_poly.pdbx_seq_one_letter_code
_entity_poly.pdbx_strand_id
1 'polypeptide(L)'
;HQENLYPVKEKSDLDIGLPDFTGDEEYLAKLSSTLLQIWRSFKPDIVYYLAGADPYEDDQLGQLKLTKAGLKKRDNWVISKCLEKKVPLVILLAGGYAFRVEDTVDIHCHTCRIATMLFGRPLP
;
A
#
# COMPACT_ATOMS: atom_id res chain seq x y z
N HIS A 1 -6.15 -6.61 -2.49
CA HIS A 1 -5.93 -7.63 -1.45
C HIS A 1 -5.78 -8.96 -2.17
N GLN A 2 -5.18 -9.97 -1.54
CA GLN A 2 -5.18 -11.32 -2.13
C GLN A 2 -6.58 -11.92 -1.99
N GLU A 3 -7.19 -12.33 -3.10
CA GLU A 3 -8.60 -12.77 -3.14
C GLU A 3 -8.82 -14.05 -2.32
N ASN A 4 -7.89 -15.01 -2.41
CA ASN A 4 -8.03 -16.33 -1.81
C ASN A 4 -7.40 -16.46 -0.41
N LEU A 5 -7.14 -15.34 0.29
CA LEU A 5 -6.50 -15.35 1.60
C LEU A 5 -7.49 -15.65 2.74
N TYR A 6 -7.06 -16.43 3.74
CA TYR A 6 -7.79 -16.63 4.99
C TYR A 6 -7.21 -15.75 6.12
N PRO A 7 -8.04 -15.11 6.96
CA PRO A 7 -9.50 -15.10 6.91
C PRO A 7 -10.04 -14.33 5.70
N VAL A 8 -11.25 -14.71 5.27
CA VAL A 8 -11.94 -14.05 4.16
C VAL A 8 -12.06 -12.57 4.48
N LYS A 9 -11.71 -11.73 3.51
CA LYS A 9 -11.78 -10.28 3.67
C LYS A 9 -13.21 -9.80 3.95
N GLU A 10 -13.31 -8.86 4.88
CA GLU A 10 -14.54 -8.11 5.14
C GLU A 10 -14.93 -7.25 3.92
N LYS A 11 -16.23 -7.25 3.63
CA LYS A 11 -16.82 -6.50 2.50
C LYS A 11 -16.76 -5.00 2.73
N SER A 12 -16.39 -4.26 1.69
CA SER A 12 -16.42 -2.79 1.66
C SER A 12 -17.05 -2.28 0.35
N ASP A 13 -17.15 -0.96 0.21
CA ASP A 13 -17.74 -0.34 -0.99
C ASP A 13 -16.95 -0.63 -2.27
N LEU A 14 -15.63 -0.88 -2.15
CA LEU A 14 -14.77 -1.20 -3.28
C LEU A 14 -13.64 -2.15 -2.88
N ASP A 15 -13.82 -3.43 -3.20
CA ASP A 15 -12.86 -4.48 -2.94
C ASP A 15 -12.17 -4.92 -4.23
N ILE A 16 -10.84 -4.80 -4.27
CA ILE A 16 -10.02 -5.24 -5.42
C ILE A 16 -9.24 -6.51 -5.06
N GLY A 17 -9.78 -7.63 -5.52
CA GLY A 17 -9.14 -8.94 -5.48
C GLY A 17 -7.97 -9.05 -6.44
N LEU A 18 -6.88 -9.65 -5.97
CA LEU A 18 -5.71 -10.01 -6.76
C LEU A 18 -5.51 -11.53 -6.68
N PRO A 19 -5.16 -12.18 -7.80
CA PRO A 19 -4.75 -13.58 -7.80
C PRO A 19 -3.57 -13.85 -6.87
N ASP A 20 -3.45 -15.11 -6.46
CA ASP A 20 -2.25 -15.58 -5.79
C ASP A 20 -1.03 -15.37 -6.69
N PHE A 21 0.12 -15.09 -6.08
CA PHE A 21 1.39 -14.84 -6.76
C PHE A 21 1.46 -13.58 -7.64
N THR A 22 0.45 -12.70 -7.60
CA THR A 22 0.53 -11.39 -8.26
C THR A 22 1.78 -10.63 -7.81
N GLY A 23 2.59 -10.20 -8.78
CA GLY A 23 3.84 -9.45 -8.57
C GLY A 23 3.69 -7.95 -8.76
N ASP A 24 4.83 -7.26 -8.75
CA ASP A 24 4.92 -5.79 -8.76
C ASP A 24 4.12 -5.11 -9.88
N GLU A 25 4.29 -5.56 -11.14
CA GLU A 25 3.71 -4.87 -12.30
C GLU A 25 2.18 -4.88 -12.28
N GLU A 26 1.59 -6.06 -12.12
CA GLU A 26 0.14 -6.24 -12.06
C GLU A 26 -0.45 -5.51 -10.84
N TYR A 27 0.19 -5.66 -9.66
CA TYR A 27 -0.26 -4.99 -8.45
C TYR A 27 -0.29 -3.46 -8.63
N LEU A 28 0.80 -2.87 -9.13
CA LEU A 28 0.94 -1.43 -9.28
C LEU A 28 0.04 -0.88 -10.38
N ALA A 29 -0.18 -1.62 -11.47
CA ALA A 29 -1.13 -1.26 -12.52
C ALA A 29 -2.56 -1.22 -11.97
N LYS A 30 -2.96 -2.23 -11.20
CA LYS A 30 -4.29 -2.28 -10.58
C LYS A 30 -4.47 -1.18 -9.53
N LEU A 31 -3.49 -1.01 -8.63
CA LEU A 31 -3.49 0.03 -7.61
C LEU A 31 -3.68 1.43 -8.22
N SER A 32 -2.82 1.78 -9.18
CA SER A 32 -2.81 3.13 -9.75
C SER A 32 -4.08 3.42 -10.55
N SER A 33 -4.56 2.48 -11.37
CA SER A 33 -5.80 2.65 -12.14
C SER A 33 -7.02 2.80 -11.24
N THR A 34 -7.16 1.96 -10.20
CA THR A 34 -8.29 2.04 -9.26
C THR A 34 -8.26 3.33 -8.44
N LEU A 35 -7.11 3.71 -7.88
CA LEU A 35 -7.03 4.94 -7.09
C LEU A 35 -7.28 6.18 -7.95
N LEU A 36 -6.85 6.22 -9.21
CA LEU A 36 -7.20 7.31 -10.13
C LEU A 36 -8.71 7.41 -10.37
N GLN A 37 -9.43 6.29 -10.41
CA GLN A 37 -10.89 6.30 -10.50
C GLN A 37 -11.52 6.86 -9.23
N ILE A 38 -11.07 6.43 -8.05
CA ILE A 38 -11.55 6.94 -6.75
C ILE A 38 -11.34 8.45 -6.67
N TRP A 39 -10.17 8.97 -7.03
CA TRP A 39 -9.91 10.42 -7.00
C TRP A 39 -10.78 11.23 -7.97
N ARG A 40 -11.38 10.60 -8.98
CA ARG A 40 -12.32 11.25 -9.91
C ARG A 40 -13.76 11.24 -9.39
N SER A 41 -14.16 10.18 -8.68
CA SER A 41 -15.54 9.98 -8.22
C SER A 41 -15.78 10.39 -6.76
N PHE A 42 -14.73 10.44 -5.94
CA PHE A 42 -14.80 10.68 -4.50
C PHE A 42 -13.80 11.75 -4.07
N LYS A 43 -14.23 12.61 -3.14
CA LYS A 43 -13.44 13.72 -2.58
C LYS A 43 -13.33 13.53 -1.06
N PRO A 44 -12.35 12.76 -0.58
CA PRO A 44 -12.17 12.56 0.86
C PRO A 44 -11.61 13.82 1.53
N ASP A 45 -12.09 14.10 2.74
CA ASP A 45 -11.48 15.09 3.63
C ASP A 45 -10.23 14.55 4.35
N ILE A 46 -10.09 13.23 4.44
CA ILE A 46 -8.95 12.53 5.05
C ILE A 46 -8.79 11.14 4.44
N VAL A 47 -7.55 10.67 4.32
CA VAL A 47 -7.23 9.30 3.91
C VAL A 47 -6.54 8.56 5.05
N TYR A 48 -7.05 7.37 5.38
CA TYR A 48 -6.37 6.39 6.23
C TYR A 48 -5.74 5.33 5.34
N TYR A 49 -4.40 5.27 5.35
CA TYR A 49 -3.65 4.31 4.58
C TYR A 49 -3.07 3.22 5.48
N LEU A 50 -3.62 2.01 5.36
CA LEU A 50 -3.13 0.79 6.00
C LEU A 50 -1.95 0.23 5.19
N ALA A 51 -0.74 0.62 5.56
CA ALA A 51 0.50 0.26 4.89
C ALA A 51 1.01 -1.12 5.37
N GLY A 52 0.34 -2.18 4.93
CA GLY A 52 0.77 -3.56 5.18
C GLY A 52 2.04 -3.94 4.42
N ALA A 53 2.92 -4.70 5.07
CA ALA A 53 4.07 -5.37 4.49
C ALA A 53 3.77 -6.81 4.02
N ASP A 54 2.59 -7.36 4.38
CA ASP A 54 2.15 -8.71 4.02
C ASP A 54 1.98 -9.05 2.52
N PRO A 55 2.00 -8.11 1.55
CA PRO A 55 2.10 -8.51 0.14
C PRO A 55 3.51 -8.93 -0.30
N TYR A 56 4.49 -8.83 0.60
CA TYR A 56 5.90 -9.14 0.32
C TYR A 56 6.09 -10.60 -0.10
N GLU A 57 6.99 -10.83 -1.04
CA GLU A 57 7.20 -12.14 -1.67
C GLU A 57 7.60 -13.27 -0.72
N ASP A 58 8.24 -12.92 0.41
CA ASP A 58 8.64 -13.85 1.48
C ASP A 58 7.78 -13.70 2.75
N ASP A 59 6.56 -13.16 2.63
CA ASP A 59 5.58 -13.19 3.71
C ASP A 59 5.09 -14.63 4.00
N GLN A 60 4.91 -14.96 5.27
CA GLN A 60 4.49 -16.31 5.68
C GLN A 60 2.96 -16.53 5.58
N LEU A 61 2.17 -15.46 5.60
CA LEU A 61 0.72 -15.54 5.58
C LEU A 61 0.15 -15.21 4.19
N GLY A 62 0.75 -14.25 3.49
CA GLY A 62 0.40 -13.89 2.11
C GLY A 62 1.07 -14.79 1.05
N GLN A 63 0.51 -14.80 -0.16
CA GLN A 63 1.08 -15.46 -1.34
C GLN A 63 1.32 -14.49 -2.50
N LEU A 64 1.08 -13.19 -2.31
CA LEU A 64 1.51 -12.17 -3.26
C LEU A 64 3.04 -12.16 -3.38
N LYS A 65 3.54 -11.64 -4.49
CA LYS A 65 4.97 -11.66 -4.83
C LYS A 65 5.51 -10.26 -5.07
N LEU A 66 5.16 -9.33 -4.17
CA LEU A 66 5.73 -7.99 -4.26
C LEU A 66 7.15 -7.98 -3.72
N THR A 67 8.04 -7.33 -4.45
CA THR A 67 9.38 -7.06 -3.96
C THR A 67 9.35 -5.86 -3.01
N LYS A 68 10.42 -5.67 -2.23
CA LYS A 68 10.60 -4.41 -1.46
C LYS A 68 10.56 -3.18 -2.35
N ALA A 69 11.03 -3.28 -3.60
CA ALA A 69 10.99 -2.19 -4.57
C ALA A 69 9.55 -1.91 -5.04
N GLY A 70 8.74 -2.94 -5.25
CA GLY A 70 7.31 -2.83 -5.53
C GLY A 70 6.54 -2.15 -4.40
N LEU A 71 6.79 -2.56 -3.16
CA LEU A 71 6.18 -1.96 -1.97
C LEU A 71 6.58 -0.48 -1.82
N LYS A 72 7.85 -0.13 -2.06
CA LYS A 72 8.28 1.29 -2.12
C LYS A 72 7.52 2.08 -3.18
N LYS A 73 7.34 1.52 -4.38
CA LYS A 73 6.60 2.18 -5.47
C LYS A 73 5.14 2.39 -5.11
N ARG A 74 4.51 1.40 -4.46
CA ARG A 74 3.15 1.49 -3.93
C ARG A 74 3.03 2.64 -2.94
N ASP A 75 3.88 2.66 -1.91
CA ASP A 75 3.85 3.68 -0.86
C ASP A 75 4.06 5.07 -1.45
N ASN A 76 5.08 5.23 -2.32
CA ASN A 76 5.35 6.50 -2.99
C ASN A 76 4.15 6.97 -3.82
N TRP A 77 3.47 6.08 -4.54
CA TRP A 77 2.30 6.43 -5.35
C TRP A 77 1.15 6.93 -4.46
N VAL A 78 0.80 6.18 -3.41
CA VAL A 78 -0.31 6.53 -2.51
C VAL A 78 -0.05 7.86 -1.79
N ILE A 79 1.14 7.99 -1.20
CA ILE A 79 1.52 9.15 -0.39
C ILE A 79 1.63 10.41 -1.27
N SER A 80 2.30 10.32 -2.43
CA SER A 80 2.44 11.46 -3.35
C SER A 80 1.10 11.92 -3.92
N LYS A 81 0.15 11.01 -4.16
CA LYS A 81 -1.19 11.38 -4.64
C LYS A 81 -2.00 12.13 -3.59
N CYS A 82 -1.92 11.73 -2.32
CA CYS A 82 -2.57 12.48 -1.24
C CYS A 82 -1.98 13.89 -1.13
N LEU A 83 -0.64 14.03 -1.24
CA LEU A 83 0.03 15.32 -1.26
C LEU A 83 -0.39 16.18 -2.47
N GLU A 84 -0.41 15.61 -3.68
CA GLU A 84 -0.85 16.30 -4.91
C GLU A 84 -2.29 16.82 -4.78
N LYS A 85 -3.18 16.02 -4.19
CA LYS A 85 -4.57 16.39 -3.95
C LYS A 85 -4.79 17.27 -2.72
N LYS A 86 -3.73 17.56 -1.95
CA LYS A 86 -3.78 18.31 -0.69
C LYS A 86 -4.77 17.72 0.33
N VAL A 87 -4.85 16.40 0.39
CA VAL A 87 -5.72 15.69 1.34
C VAL A 87 -4.86 15.19 2.52
N PRO A 88 -5.26 15.48 3.78
CA PRO A 88 -4.63 14.93 4.96
C PRO A 88 -4.51 13.40 4.90
N LEU A 89 -3.33 12.89 5.22
CA LEU A 89 -3.01 11.46 5.19
C LEU A 89 -2.60 10.98 6.58
N VAL A 90 -3.27 9.92 7.04
CA VAL A 90 -2.89 9.13 8.21
C VAL A 90 -2.36 7.80 7.72
N ILE A 91 -1.12 7.46 8.11
CA ILE A 91 -0.51 6.18 7.75
C ILE A 91 -0.52 5.29 9.00
N LEU A 92 -1.10 4.10 8.85
CA LEU A 92 -1.09 3.06 9.86
C LEU A 92 -0.26 1.91 9.31
N LEU A 93 0.83 1.55 10.00
CA LEU A 93 1.55 0.32 9.68
C LEU A 93 0.63 -0.87 10.00
N ALA A 94 0.50 -1.80 9.06
CA ALA A 94 -0.39 -2.95 9.18
C ALA A 94 0.39 -4.27 9.12
N GLY A 95 -0.26 -5.38 8.73
CA GLY A 95 0.31 -6.72 8.73
C GLY A 95 1.67 -6.83 8.04
N GLY A 96 2.42 -7.88 8.35
CA GLY A 96 3.79 -8.08 7.89
C GLY A 96 4.43 -9.19 8.68
N TYR A 97 4.62 -10.33 8.03
CA TYR A 97 4.98 -11.60 8.64
C TYR A 97 6.08 -12.28 7.83
N ALA A 98 7.02 -11.48 7.31
CA ALA A 98 8.13 -11.97 6.52
C ALA A 98 8.88 -13.06 7.28
N PHE A 99 9.42 -14.04 6.56
CA PHE A 99 10.22 -15.12 7.15
C PHE A 99 11.37 -14.57 8.00
N ARG A 100 11.92 -13.44 7.58
CA ARG A 100 12.90 -12.65 8.33
C ARG A 100 12.26 -11.37 8.82
N VAL A 101 12.24 -11.18 10.14
CA VAL A 101 11.65 -9.99 10.77
C VAL A 101 12.29 -8.69 10.26
N GLU A 102 13.58 -8.72 9.92
CA GLU A 102 14.29 -7.56 9.38
C GLU A 102 13.66 -7.06 8.07
N ASP A 103 13.05 -7.94 7.27
CA ASP A 103 12.41 -7.54 6.02
C ASP A 103 11.13 -6.77 6.28
N THR A 104 10.30 -7.20 7.23
CA THR A 104 9.10 -6.45 7.68
C THR A 104 9.50 -5.08 8.25
N VAL A 105 10.52 -5.04 9.11
CA VAL A 105 11.03 -3.78 9.68
C VAL A 105 11.52 -2.84 8.59
N ASP A 106 12.29 -3.36 7.62
CA ASP A 106 12.83 -2.58 6.51
C ASP A 106 11.71 -2.02 5.61
N ILE A 107 10.69 -2.81 5.31
CA ILE A 107 9.51 -2.37 4.54
C ILE A 107 8.80 -1.22 5.25
N HIS A 108 8.44 -1.37 6.54
CA HIS A 108 7.78 -0.30 7.28
C HIS A 108 8.66 0.95 7.42
N CYS A 109 9.97 0.77 7.64
CA CYS A 109 10.92 1.88 7.65
C CYS A 109 10.94 2.63 6.31
N HIS A 110 10.82 1.92 5.18
CA HIS A 110 10.69 2.57 3.87
C HIS A 110 9.43 3.42 3.77
N THR A 111 8.28 2.92 4.22
CA THR A 111 7.03 3.70 4.28
C THR A 111 7.24 5.01 5.06
N CYS A 112 7.80 4.93 6.28
CA CYS A 112 8.06 6.10 7.12
C CYS A 112 9.04 7.10 6.49
N ARG A 113 10.11 6.60 5.85
CA ARG A 113 11.07 7.45 5.13
C ARG A 113 10.42 8.18 3.96
N ILE A 114 9.61 7.49 3.15
CA ILE A 114 8.89 8.10 2.03
C ILE A 114 7.95 9.19 2.52
N ALA A 115 7.16 8.89 3.56
CA ALA A 115 6.26 9.88 4.17
C ALA A 115 7.02 11.12 4.66
N THR A 116 8.13 10.92 5.37
CA THR A 116 8.98 12.01 5.87
C THR A 116 9.62 12.81 4.73
N MET A 117 10.07 12.17 3.65
CA MET A 117 10.67 12.88 2.51
C MET A 117 9.65 13.74 1.75
N LEU A 118 8.41 13.27 1.62
CA LEU A 118 7.35 13.97 0.87
C LEU A 118 6.65 15.05 1.70
N PHE A 119 6.39 14.80 2.98
CA PHE A 119 5.67 15.74 3.87
C PHE A 119 6.58 16.53 4.82
N GLY A 120 7.83 16.10 5.02
CA GLY A 120 8.79 16.77 5.91
C GLY A 120 9.49 17.98 5.28
N ARG A 121 9.19 18.32 4.02
CA ARG A 121 9.56 19.62 3.45
C ARG A 121 8.45 20.62 3.77
N PRO A 122 8.77 21.80 4.33
CA PRO A 122 7.79 22.88 4.42
C PRO A 122 7.21 23.13 3.02
N LEU A 123 5.89 23.26 2.92
CA LEU A 123 5.27 23.77 1.70
C LEU A 123 5.85 25.17 1.45
N PRO A 124 6.29 25.48 0.21
CA PRO A 124 6.77 26.82 -0.12
C PRO A 124 5.69 27.88 0.09
#